data_AF-A0A0D3A968-F1
#
_entry.id   AF-A0A0D3A968-F1
#
_cell.length_a   1.000
_cell.length_b   1.000
_cell.length_c   1.000
_cell.angle_alpha   90.00
_cell.angle_beta   90.00
_cell.angle_gamma   90.00
#
_symmetry.space_group_name_H-M   'P 1'
#
loop_
_entity.id
_entity.type
_entity.pdbx_description
1 polymer ?
#
loop_
_entity_poly.entity_id
_entity_poly.type
_entity_poly.pdbx_seq_one_letter_code
_entity_poly.pdbx_strand_id
1 'polypeptide(L)'
;MRRAYTNKKTGQIDDGLVRDVVDLVQTQVVDEVSQLQTEDDASTASTNLSRIRINEIVESSVPKKKGRLVGLGRRSRSAAPSSAPPPYVDPEVLTAQLKDKDDRISALET
;
A
#
# COMPACT_ATOMS: atom_id res chain seq x y z
N MET A 1 -14.78 -27.58 8.93
CA MET A 1 -14.37 -28.05 7.59
C MET A 1 -13.61 -26.92 6.89
N ARG A 2 -12.31 -27.06 6.59
CA ARG A 2 -11.57 -26.03 5.81
C ARG A 2 -12.03 -26.12 4.35
N ARG A 3 -12.60 -25.06 3.80
CA ARG A 3 -12.83 -24.93 2.36
C ARG A 3 -11.48 -24.63 1.71
N ALA A 4 -11.04 -25.50 0.82
CA ALA A 4 -9.97 -25.18 -0.13
C ALA A 4 -10.61 -24.42 -1.30
N TYR A 5 -9.96 -23.34 -1.73
CA TYR A 5 -10.40 -22.53 -2.88
C TYR A 5 -9.66 -22.92 -4.18
N THR A 6 -8.91 -24.02 -4.10
CA THR A 6 -8.19 -24.63 -5.21
C THR A 6 -8.61 -26.08 -5.36
N ASN A 7 -8.60 -26.53 -6.60
CA ASN A 7 -8.87 -27.91 -6.96
C ASN A 7 -7.79 -28.82 -6.37
N LYS A 8 -8.19 -29.85 -5.62
CA LYS A 8 -7.22 -30.79 -5.01
C LYS A 8 -6.43 -31.62 -6.02
N LYS A 9 -6.95 -31.84 -7.22
CA LYS A 9 -6.32 -32.66 -8.26
C LYS A 9 -5.39 -31.82 -9.14
N THR A 10 -5.83 -30.62 -9.54
CA THR A 10 -5.09 -29.77 -10.49
C THR A 10 -4.29 -28.66 -9.81
N GLY A 11 -4.56 -28.35 -8.53
CA GLY A 11 -3.96 -27.23 -7.81
C GLY A 11 -4.43 -25.84 -8.26
N GLN A 12 -5.29 -25.77 -9.28
CA GLN A 12 -5.75 -24.50 -9.85
C GLN A 12 -6.82 -23.84 -8.97
N ILE A 13 -6.93 -22.52 -9.09
CA ILE A 13 -8.01 -21.74 -8.47
C ILE A 13 -9.35 -22.15 -9.12
N ASP A 14 -10.32 -22.53 -8.29
CA ASP A 14 -11.64 -23.00 -8.75
C ASP A 14 -12.53 -21.85 -9.26
N ASP A 15 -12.34 -20.64 -8.73
CA ASP A 15 -13.05 -19.44 -9.17
C ASP A 15 -12.39 -18.86 -10.43
N GLY A 16 -13.10 -18.93 -11.56
CA GLY A 16 -12.57 -18.49 -12.85
C GLY A 16 -12.20 -17.00 -12.88
N LEU A 17 -13.00 -16.13 -12.26
CA LEU A 17 -12.71 -14.69 -12.23
C LEU A 17 -11.45 -14.40 -11.41
N VAL A 18 -11.30 -15.05 -10.26
CA VAL A 18 -10.13 -14.88 -9.41
C VAL A 18 -8.88 -15.44 -10.10
N ARG A 19 -9.00 -16.57 -10.79
CA ARG A 19 -7.90 -17.15 -11.57
C ARG A 19 -7.41 -16.18 -12.64
N ASP A 20 -8.31 -15.67 -13.48
CA ASP A 20 -7.94 -14.77 -14.58
C ASP A 20 -7.30 -13.47 -14.06
N VAL A 21 -7.78 -12.96 -12.91
CA VAL A 21 -7.19 -11.79 -12.24
C VAL A 21 -5.79 -12.08 -11.72
N VAL A 22 -5.57 -13.26 -11.12
CA VAL A 22 -4.24 -13.67 -10.63
C VAL A 22 -3.26 -13.80 -11.79
N ASP A 23 -3.66 -14.44 -12.88
CA ASP A 23 -2.82 -14.60 -14.07
C ASP A 23 -2.45 -13.22 -14.65
N LEU A 24 -3.41 -12.31 -14.78
CA LEU A 24 -3.16 -10.94 -15.25
C LEU A 24 -2.17 -10.17 -14.37
N VAL A 25 -2.37 -10.19 -13.05
CA VAL A 25 -1.50 -9.48 -12.10
C VAL A 25 -0.09 -10.07 -12.14
N GLN A 26 0.05 -11.40 -12.23
CA GLN A 26 1.36 -12.03 -12.33
C GLN A 26 2.09 -11.60 -13.60
N THR A 27 1.42 -11.60 -14.75
CA THR A 27 2.01 -11.13 -16.01
C THR A 27 2.46 -9.68 -15.91
N GLN A 28 1.61 -8.78 -15.42
CA GLN A 28 1.94 -7.36 -15.29
C GLN A 28 3.13 -7.10 -14.36
N VAL A 29 3.19 -7.81 -13.22
CA VAL A 29 4.31 -7.69 -12.29
C VAL A 29 5.61 -8.15 -12.95
N VAL A 30 5.58 -9.26 -13.70
CA VAL A 30 6.76 -9.78 -14.42
C VAL A 30 7.19 -8.82 -15.52
N ASP A 31 6.25 -8.26 -16.28
CA ASP A 31 6.56 -7.31 -17.36
C ASP A 31 7.18 -6.02 -16.81
N GLU A 32 6.65 -5.48 -15.72
CA GLU A 32 7.24 -4.29 -15.06
C GLU A 32 8.62 -4.58 -14.47
N VAL A 33 8.80 -5.74 -13.83
CA VAL A 33 10.13 -6.16 -13.37
C VAL A 33 11.11 -6.27 -14.54
N SER A 34 10.66 -6.81 -15.67
CA SER A 34 11.50 -6.97 -16.86
C SER A 34 11.94 -5.63 -17.45
N GLN A 35 11.04 -4.64 -17.51
CA GLN A 35 11.37 -3.28 -17.96
C GLN A 35 12.42 -2.61 -17.06
N LEU A 36 12.38 -2.86 -15.75
CA LEU A 36 13.38 -2.34 -14.81
C LEU A 36 14.75 -3.03 -14.95
N GLN A 37 14.79 -4.22 -15.54
CA GLN A 37 16.03 -4.97 -15.76
C GLN A 37 16.69 -4.67 -17.12
N THR A 38 15.98 -4.03 -18.05
CA THR A 38 16.50 -3.73 -19.39
C THR A 38 17.34 -2.44 -19.48
N GLU A 39 17.47 -1.68 -18.38
CA GLU A 39 18.10 -0.35 -18.41
C GLU A 39 19.58 -0.30 -17.98
N ASP A 40 20.17 -1.30 -17.30
CA ASP A 40 21.63 -1.34 -17.08
C ASP A 40 22.16 -2.66 -16.48
N ASP A 41 23.23 -3.15 -17.12
CA ASP A 41 24.38 -3.96 -16.62
C ASP A 41 24.17 -5.23 -15.75
N ALA A 42 25.10 -6.17 -15.92
CA ALA A 42 25.17 -7.53 -15.37
C ALA A 42 25.30 -7.63 -13.83
N SER A 43 24.41 -7.00 -13.07
CA SER A 43 24.33 -7.11 -11.62
C SER A 43 23.10 -7.91 -11.20
N THR A 44 23.36 -8.96 -10.43
CA THR A 44 22.42 -9.87 -9.77
C THR A 44 21.05 -9.26 -9.43
N ALA A 45 20.01 -9.86 -10.02
CA ALA A 45 18.60 -9.53 -9.92
C ALA A 45 18.10 -9.20 -8.51
N SER A 46 17.88 -7.91 -8.26
CA SER A 46 17.05 -7.44 -7.15
C SER A 46 15.76 -6.88 -7.75
N THR A 47 14.69 -7.69 -7.74
CA THR A 47 13.35 -7.28 -8.20
C THR A 47 12.74 -6.28 -7.22
N ASN A 48 13.15 -5.01 -7.29
CA ASN A 48 12.74 -4.00 -6.31
C ASN A 48 11.55 -3.18 -6.80
N LEU A 49 10.49 -3.84 -7.28
CA LEU A 49 9.21 -3.14 -7.40
C LEU A 49 8.80 -2.67 -6.00
N SER A 50 8.53 -1.38 -5.88
CA SER A 50 8.07 -0.83 -4.62
C SER A 50 6.72 -1.45 -4.24
N ARG A 51 6.47 -1.64 -2.93
CA ARG A 51 5.15 -2.13 -2.46
C ARG A 51 4.01 -1.22 -2.92
N ILE A 52 4.27 0.08 -3.05
CA ILE A 52 3.30 1.06 -3.54
C ILE A 52 2.93 0.70 -4.98
N ARG A 53 3.92 0.49 -5.85
CA ARG A 53 3.70 0.11 -7.25
C ARG A 53 2.96 -1.22 -7.39
N ILE A 54 3.35 -2.23 -6.61
CA ILE A 54 2.66 -3.52 -6.59
C ILE A 54 1.17 -3.35 -6.20
N ASN A 55 0.88 -2.53 -5.20
CA ASN A 55 -0.50 -2.26 -4.80
C ASN A 55 -1.30 -1.55 -5.90
N GLU A 56 -0.69 -0.61 -6.64
CA GLU A 56 -1.32 0.05 -7.77
C GLU A 56 -1.70 -0.94 -8.87
N ILE A 57 -0.79 -1.83 -9.25
CA ILE A 57 -1.04 -2.89 -10.25
C ILE A 57 -2.25 -3.72 -9.81
N VAL A 58 -2.22 -4.23 -8.57
CA VAL A 58 -3.32 -5.05 -8.03
C VAL A 58 -4.64 -4.27 -8.00
N GLU A 59 -4.64 -3.00 -7.59
CA GLU A 59 -5.85 -2.17 -7.50
C GLU A 59 -6.47 -1.84 -8.86
N SER A 60 -5.63 -1.71 -9.89
CA SER A 60 -6.06 -1.42 -11.26
C SER A 60 -6.64 -2.65 -11.96
N SER A 61 -6.12 -3.84 -11.63
CA SER A 61 -6.48 -5.10 -12.30
C SER A 61 -7.60 -5.88 -11.60
N VAL A 62 -7.81 -5.69 -10.30
CA VAL A 62 -8.87 -6.39 -9.56
C VAL A 62 -10.23 -5.69 -9.79
N PRO A 63 -11.27 -6.42 -10.27
CA PRO A 63 -12.57 -5.82 -10.53
C PRO A 63 -13.25 -5.32 -9.24
N LYS A 64 -14.03 -4.24 -9.37
CA LYS A 64 -14.79 -3.63 -8.28
C LYS A 64 -16.27 -3.99 -8.39
N LYS A 65 -16.85 -4.55 -7.33
CA LYS A 65 -18.30 -4.81 -7.19
C LYS A 65 -18.86 -4.01 -6.02
N LYS A 66 -19.80 -3.10 -6.29
CA LYS A 66 -20.37 -2.18 -5.28
C LYS A 66 -19.29 -1.44 -4.47
N GLY A 67 -18.26 -0.94 -5.16
CA GLY A 67 -17.13 -0.22 -4.55
C GLY A 67 -16.13 -1.08 -3.78
N ARG A 68 -16.26 -2.42 -3.82
CA ARG A 68 -15.35 -3.36 -3.15
C ARG A 68 -14.55 -4.15 -4.18
N LEU A 69 -13.23 -4.23 -3.98
CA LEU A 69 -12.36 -5.09 -4.78
C LEU A 69 -12.72 -6.57 -4.50
N VAL A 70 -12.98 -7.32 -5.57
CA VAL A 70 -13.35 -8.74 -5.47
C VAL A 70 -12.21 -9.54 -4.85
N GLY A 71 -12.52 -10.48 -3.95
CA GLY A 71 -11.53 -11.33 -3.28
C GLY A 71 -10.67 -10.62 -2.23
N LEU A 72 -10.67 -9.29 -2.17
CA LEU A 72 -9.87 -8.52 -1.23
C LEU A 72 -10.70 -8.06 -0.02
N GLY A 73 -10.04 -8.06 1.15
CA GLY A 73 -10.58 -7.52 2.39
C GLY A 73 -10.78 -6.01 2.32
N ARG A 74 -11.45 -5.44 3.33
CA ARG A 74 -11.49 -3.98 3.49
C ARG A 74 -10.07 -3.48 3.72
N ARG A 75 -9.59 -2.57 2.88
CA ARG A 75 -8.37 -1.83 3.17
C ARG A 75 -8.64 -0.94 4.37
N SER A 76 -7.99 -1.23 5.49
CA SER A 76 -7.84 -0.26 6.56
C SER A 76 -7.12 0.93 5.95
N ARG A 77 -7.86 2.00 5.63
CA ARG A 77 -7.20 3.30 5.41
C ARG A 77 -6.46 3.56 6.71
N SER A 78 -5.14 3.69 6.66
CA SER A 78 -4.28 3.87 7.84
C SER A 78 -4.57 5.15 8.63
N ALA A 79 -5.51 5.97 8.17
CA ALA A 79 -6.19 6.93 9.02
C ALA A 79 -7.44 6.25 9.62
N ALA A 80 -7.38 5.95 10.92
CA ALA A 80 -8.60 6.01 11.71
C ALA A 80 -9.24 7.38 11.41
N PRO A 81 -10.53 7.47 11.07
CA PRO A 81 -11.21 8.74 11.24
C PRO A 81 -11.11 9.01 12.74
N SER A 82 -10.22 9.92 13.14
CA SER A 82 -10.18 10.37 14.52
C SER A 82 -11.52 11.03 14.78
N SER A 83 -12.47 10.26 15.33
CA SER A 83 -13.78 10.76 15.74
C SER A 83 -13.68 11.55 17.04
N ALA A 84 -12.53 11.49 17.70
CA ALA A 84 -12.22 12.34 18.83
C ALA A 84 -11.76 13.70 18.30
N PRO A 85 -12.40 14.81 18.71
CA PRO A 85 -11.77 16.12 18.56
C PRO A 85 -10.42 16.08 19.29
N PRO A 86 -9.37 16.71 18.75
CA PRO A 86 -8.11 16.84 19.49
C PRO A 86 -8.42 17.48 20.85
N PRO A 87 -7.69 17.12 21.92
CA PRO A 87 -7.84 17.80 23.18
C PRO A 87 -7.72 19.31 22.93
N TYR A 88 -8.67 20.09 23.44
CA TYR A 88 -8.64 21.54 23.30
C TYR A 88 -7.35 22.05 23.93
N VAL A 89 -6.46 22.59 23.12
CA VAL A 89 -5.25 23.28 23.55
C VAL A 89 -5.54 24.77 23.40
N ASP A 90 -5.38 25.51 24.49
CA ASP A 90 -5.54 26.96 24.48
C ASP A 90 -4.53 27.59 23.48
N PRO A 91 -4.99 28.38 22.49
CA PRO A 91 -4.10 29.03 21.52
C PRO A 91 -3.05 29.94 22.17
N GLU A 92 -3.33 30.53 23.34
CA GLU A 92 -2.36 31.36 24.06
C GLU A 92 -1.22 30.51 24.63
N VAL A 93 -1.53 29.32 25.16
CA VAL A 93 -0.52 28.38 25.66
C VAL A 93 0.33 27.83 24.52
N LEU A 94 -0.27 27.55 23.37
CA LEU A 94 0.44 27.04 22.21
C LEU A 94 1.41 28.08 21.63
N THR A 95 0.99 29.33 21.53
CA THR A 95 1.84 30.44 21.04
C THR A 95 2.98 30.75 22.00
N ALA A 96 2.74 30.73 23.31
CA ALA A 96 3.79 30.88 24.31
C ALA A 96 4.85 29.75 24.22
N GLN A 97 4.41 28.50 24.04
CA GLN A 97 5.33 27.36 23.87
C GLN A 97 6.12 27.40 22.57
N LEU A 98 5.54 27.89 21.47
CA LEU A 98 6.25 28.08 20.21
C LEU A 98 7.33 29.15 20.37
N LYS A 99 6.98 30.27 21.00
CA LYS A 99 7.92 31.35 21.27
C LYS A 99 9.10 30.93 22.15
N ASP A 100 8.84 30.19 23.24
CA ASP A 100 9.90 29.63 24.10
C ASP A 100 10.87 28.71 23.32
N LYS A 101 10.32 27.90 22.41
CA LYS A 101 11.14 27.03 21.55
C LYS A 101 11.98 27.84 20.56
N ASP A 102 11.40 28.85 19.93
CA ASP A 102 12.11 29.73 18.99
C ASP A 102 13.22 30.53 19.67
N ASP A 103 12.99 31.01 20.91
CA ASP A 103 13.99 31.70 21.72
C ASP A 103 15.15 30.76 22.11
N ARG A 104 14.85 29.50 22.46
CA ARG A 104 15.86 28.48 22.76
C ARG A 104 16.68 28.08 21.54
N ILE A 105 16.07 28.04 20.35
CA ILE A 105 16.79 27.79 19.09
C ILE A 105 17.71 28.97 18.79
N SER A 106 17.19 30.19 18.88
CA SER A 106 17.95 31.42 18.65
C SER A 106 19.18 31.54 19.57
N ALA A 107 19.06 31.09 20.82
CA ALA A 107 20.16 31.08 21.79
C ALA A 107 21.26 30.05 21.48
N LEU A 108 21.00 29.06 20.63
CA LEU A 108 21.96 28.03 20.21
C LEU A 108 22.60 28.33 18.83
N GLU A 109 22.09 29.33 18.10
CA GLU A 109 22.60 29.76 16.79
C GLU A 109 23.73 30.81 16.89
N THR A 110 24.34 31.00 18.06
CA THR A 110 25.56 31.80 18.28
C THR A 110 26.83 30.97 18.14
#